data_AF-A0A822BUW7-F1
#
_entry.id   AF-A0A822BUW7-F1
#
_cell.length_a   1.000
_cell.length_b   1.000
_cell.length_c   1.000
_cell.angle_alpha   90.00
_cell.angle_beta   90.00
_cell.angle_gamma   90.00
#
_symmetry.space_group_name_H-M   'P 1'
#
loop_
_entity.id
_entity.type
_entity.pdbx_description
1 polymer ?
#
loop_
_entity_poly.entity_id
_entity_poly.type
_entity_poly.pdbx_seq_one_letter_code
_entity_poly.pdbx_strand_id
1 'polypeptide(L)'
;CLYGLVLRKSKMKYLNDRNCRSLELTLDKASLVFYALRPKQLPGYEGRVCTITNETESLFQRFESMIEWDDEREQRRKLLLSYIADAASINSQGKQSDELIHLSDQPFKSNNALFEKDLYYLFADYYLKMGSKDVVTNESSKKKAQEYYIKDLCLNTRRFDSWAGLTVIEFYKIEEFITADDFDPRIFNVHMSASCFFRQAVSVDSNNHTLWMEYAEITYILQSYCSKYKDKATDYVPDRSFLLNICKEAYEKANICTDNDENKEDWTYLYMMAKIEEKLHRNKLFSPLKKYAAVN
;
A
#
# COMPACT_ATOMS: atom_id res chain seq x y z
N CYS A 1 -18.45 -31.88 -13.74
CA CYS A 1 -17.48 -30.81 -13.40
C CYS A 1 -17.48 -30.63 -11.90
N LEU A 2 -16.32 -30.63 -11.24
CA LEU A 2 -16.24 -30.39 -9.80
C LEU A 2 -16.87 -29.02 -9.50
N TYR A 3 -17.85 -28.98 -8.61
CA TYR A 3 -18.55 -27.77 -8.15
C TYR A 3 -19.27 -26.91 -9.21
N GLY A 4 -19.51 -27.42 -10.42
CA GLY A 4 -20.11 -26.60 -11.49
C GLY A 4 -19.23 -25.44 -11.96
N LEU A 5 -17.93 -25.47 -11.64
CA LEU A 5 -16.95 -24.45 -12.03
C LEU A 5 -16.61 -24.58 -13.52
N VAL A 6 -17.44 -23.97 -14.36
CA VAL A 6 -17.20 -23.93 -15.80
C VAL A 6 -16.42 -22.67 -16.16
N LEU A 7 -15.10 -22.81 -16.31
CA LEU A 7 -14.18 -21.72 -16.70
C LEU A 7 -14.43 -21.21 -18.14
N ARG A 8 -15.09 -21.99 -19.01
CA ARG A 8 -15.43 -21.59 -20.40
C ARG A 8 -16.84 -22.00 -20.79
N LYS A 9 -17.67 -21.03 -21.21
CA LYS A 9 -19.08 -21.23 -21.60
C LYS A 9 -19.29 -22.37 -22.61
N SER A 10 -18.34 -22.61 -23.51
CA SER A 10 -18.41 -23.70 -24.51
C SER A 10 -18.40 -25.11 -23.90
N LYS A 11 -17.80 -25.31 -22.72
CA LYS A 11 -17.79 -26.61 -22.01
C LYS A 11 -19.07 -26.86 -21.19
N MET A 12 -19.91 -25.84 -21.00
CA MET A 12 -21.15 -25.93 -20.21
C MET A 12 -22.21 -26.81 -20.90
N LYS A 13 -22.34 -26.68 -22.23
CA LYS A 13 -23.29 -27.46 -23.05
C LYS A 13 -22.99 -28.96 -22.97
N TYR A 14 -21.72 -29.33 -23.08
CA TYR A 14 -21.25 -30.72 -23.02
C TYR A 14 -21.49 -31.40 -21.65
N LEU A 15 -21.53 -30.62 -20.56
CA LEU A 15 -21.76 -31.13 -19.20
C LEU A 15 -23.26 -31.33 -18.92
N ASN A 16 -24.10 -30.44 -19.43
CA ASN A 16 -25.55 -30.54 -19.34
C ASN A 16 -26.06 -31.76 -20.12
N ASP A 17 -25.50 -32.01 -21.31
CA ASP A 17 -25.87 -33.16 -22.15
C ASP A 17 -25.53 -34.53 -21.50
N ARG A 18 -24.66 -34.56 -20.47
CA ARG A 18 -24.25 -35.78 -19.76
C ARG A 18 -24.85 -35.94 -18.35
N ASN A 19 -25.83 -35.12 -17.97
CA ASN A 19 -26.52 -35.23 -16.66
C ASN A 19 -25.56 -35.28 -15.45
N CYS A 20 -24.40 -34.61 -15.56
CA CYS A 20 -23.40 -34.60 -14.50
C CYS A 20 -23.90 -33.74 -13.32
N ARG A 21 -24.23 -34.38 -12.19
CA ARG A 21 -24.58 -33.66 -10.94
C ARG A 21 -23.37 -32.85 -10.46
N SER A 22 -23.50 -31.52 -10.36
CA SER A 22 -22.48 -30.71 -9.72
C SER A 22 -22.52 -30.91 -8.21
N LEU A 23 -21.37 -31.14 -7.60
CA LEU A 23 -21.24 -31.06 -6.14
C LEU A 23 -21.56 -29.64 -5.68
N GLU A 24 -22.22 -29.49 -4.55
CA GLU A 24 -22.39 -28.18 -3.92
C GLU A 24 -21.03 -27.60 -3.51
N LEU A 25 -20.79 -26.34 -3.85
CA LEU A 25 -19.63 -25.57 -3.44
C LEU A 25 -19.93 -24.95 -2.07
N THR A 26 -19.25 -25.42 -1.03
CA THR A 26 -19.27 -24.82 0.31
C THR A 26 -17.99 -24.04 0.54
N LEU A 27 -17.95 -23.17 1.55
CA LEU A 27 -16.76 -22.38 1.88
C LEU A 27 -15.54 -23.27 2.18
N ASP A 28 -15.74 -24.38 2.88
CA ASP A 28 -14.66 -25.35 3.17
C ASP A 28 -14.11 -26.02 1.91
N LYS A 29 -14.96 -26.27 0.91
CA LYS A 29 -14.52 -26.80 -0.39
C LYS A 29 -13.83 -25.73 -1.24
N ALA A 30 -14.31 -24.48 -1.15
CA ALA A 30 -13.70 -23.34 -1.81
C ALA A 30 -12.29 -23.07 -1.29
N SER A 31 -12.06 -23.18 0.03
CA SER A 31 -10.74 -23.00 0.62
C SER A 31 -9.73 -24.02 0.09
N LEU A 32 -10.12 -25.30 -0.05
CA LEU A 32 -9.27 -26.33 -0.66
C LEU A 32 -8.87 -26.00 -2.10
N VAL A 33 -9.84 -25.57 -2.92
CA VAL A 33 -9.59 -25.18 -4.31
C VAL A 33 -8.70 -23.93 -4.37
N PHE A 34 -8.92 -22.96 -3.49
CA PHE A 34 -8.11 -21.76 -3.39
C PHE A 34 -6.64 -22.08 -3.07
N TYR A 35 -6.36 -22.91 -2.07
CA TYR A 35 -4.99 -23.28 -1.72
C TYR A 35 -4.28 -24.04 -2.84
N ALA A 36 -5.02 -24.75 -3.70
CA ALA A 36 -4.47 -25.43 -4.87
C ALA A 36 -4.16 -24.47 -6.04
N LEU A 37 -4.89 -23.36 -6.17
CA LEU A 37 -4.80 -22.44 -7.32
C LEU A 37 -4.04 -21.14 -7.03
N ARG A 38 -3.96 -20.72 -5.76
CA ARG A 38 -3.21 -19.53 -5.38
C ARG A 38 -1.69 -19.72 -5.63
N PRO A 39 -0.94 -18.63 -5.81
CA PRO A 39 0.52 -18.69 -5.82
C PRO A 39 1.08 -19.41 -4.58
N LYS A 40 2.15 -20.21 -4.76
CA LYS A 40 2.79 -20.95 -3.65
C LYS A 40 3.28 -20.01 -2.54
N GLN A 41 3.85 -18.89 -2.96
CA GLN A 41 4.19 -17.77 -2.11
C GLN A 41 3.28 -16.63 -2.51
N LEU A 42 2.65 -15.98 -1.53
CA LEU A 42 1.89 -14.76 -1.81
C LEU A 42 2.83 -13.72 -2.41
N PRO A 43 2.34 -12.86 -3.33
CA PRO A 43 3.09 -11.71 -3.78
C PRO A 43 3.61 -10.94 -2.56
N GLY A 44 4.86 -10.48 -2.62
CA GLY A 44 5.36 -9.47 -1.71
C GLY A 44 5.20 -8.10 -2.36
N TYR A 45 5.26 -7.04 -1.55
CA TYR A 45 5.29 -5.65 -2.00
C TYR A 45 6.31 -5.41 -3.13
N GLU A 46 7.54 -5.92 -3.00
CA GLU A 46 8.61 -5.80 -4.00
C GLU A 46 8.54 -6.87 -5.12
N GLY A 47 7.63 -7.82 -4.99
CA GLY A 47 7.67 -9.06 -5.75
C GLY A 47 7.22 -8.90 -7.21
N ARG A 48 8.11 -9.26 -8.14
CA ARG A 48 7.76 -9.65 -9.53
C ARG A 48 6.94 -10.94 -9.61
N VAL A 49 6.55 -11.52 -8.46
CA VAL A 49 5.75 -12.74 -8.39
C VAL A 49 4.41 -12.50 -9.11
N CYS A 50 4.07 -13.41 -10.00
CA CYS A 50 2.83 -13.36 -10.77
C CYS A 50 1.64 -13.25 -9.82
N THR A 51 0.86 -12.18 -9.98
CA THR A 51 -0.47 -12.06 -9.38
C THR A 51 -1.41 -13.13 -9.95
N ILE A 52 -2.62 -13.24 -9.39
CA ILE A 52 -3.64 -14.16 -9.91
C ILE A 52 -4.04 -13.76 -11.34
N THR A 53 -4.39 -14.74 -12.18
CA THR A 53 -4.87 -14.48 -13.53
C THR A 53 -6.32 -14.02 -13.54
N ASN A 54 -6.80 -13.39 -14.62
CA ASN A 54 -8.22 -13.03 -14.77
C ASN A 54 -9.17 -14.25 -14.61
N GLU A 55 -8.75 -15.44 -15.07
CA GLU A 55 -9.54 -16.67 -14.92
C GLU A 55 -9.63 -17.09 -13.43
N THR A 56 -8.51 -16.98 -12.71
CA THR A 56 -8.44 -17.25 -11.27
C THR A 56 -9.25 -16.23 -10.47
N GLU A 57 -9.16 -14.95 -10.83
CA GLU A 57 -9.90 -13.86 -10.20
C GLU A 57 -11.42 -14.07 -10.31
N SER A 58 -11.92 -14.41 -11.51
CA SER A 58 -13.35 -14.67 -11.72
C SER A 58 -13.85 -15.88 -10.93
N LEU A 59 -12.98 -16.88 -10.69
CA LEU A 59 -13.30 -18.01 -9.82
C LEU A 59 -13.33 -17.57 -8.35
N PHE A 60 -12.33 -16.81 -7.92
CA PHE A 60 -12.19 -16.32 -6.55
C PHE A 60 -13.32 -15.36 -6.17
N GLN A 61 -13.88 -14.60 -7.11
CA GLN A 61 -15.06 -13.75 -6.86
C GLN A 61 -16.26 -14.59 -6.40
N ARG A 62 -16.42 -15.79 -6.95
CA ARG A 62 -17.46 -16.73 -6.47
C ARG A 62 -17.18 -17.17 -5.05
N PHE A 63 -15.92 -17.34 -4.68
CA PHE A 63 -15.55 -17.68 -3.31
C PHE A 63 -15.84 -16.54 -2.34
N GLU A 64 -15.53 -15.32 -2.74
CA GLU A 64 -15.81 -14.11 -1.94
C GLU A 64 -17.31 -13.92 -1.70
N SER A 65 -18.15 -14.16 -2.71
CA SER A 65 -19.61 -14.07 -2.57
C SER A 65 -20.24 -15.05 -1.57
N MET A 66 -19.49 -16.08 -1.15
CA MET A 66 -19.92 -17.03 -0.11
C MET A 66 -19.47 -16.62 1.30
N ILE A 67 -18.64 -15.58 1.44
CA ILE A 67 -18.19 -15.07 2.73
C ILE A 67 -19.26 -14.09 3.23
N GLU A 68 -19.86 -14.40 4.37
CA GLU A 68 -20.80 -13.47 5.03
C GLU A 68 -20.04 -12.32 5.69
N TRP A 69 -20.47 -11.09 5.41
CA TRP A 69 -19.94 -9.90 6.06
C TRP A 69 -20.73 -9.61 7.34
N ASP A 70 -20.24 -10.10 8.46
CA ASP A 70 -20.89 -9.97 9.78
C ASP A 70 -20.60 -8.64 10.50
N ASP A 71 -21.31 -8.45 11.62
CA ASP A 71 -21.19 -7.26 12.45
C ASP A 71 -19.78 -7.08 13.04
N GLU A 72 -19.06 -8.17 13.33
CA GLU A 72 -17.67 -8.08 13.83
C GLU A 72 -16.73 -7.50 12.76
N ARG A 73 -16.81 -8.00 11.51
CA ARG A 73 -16.04 -7.44 10.38
C ARG A 73 -16.39 -5.98 10.16
N GLU A 74 -17.66 -5.62 10.23
CA GLU A 74 -18.11 -4.25 10.06
C GLU A 74 -17.62 -3.32 11.18
N GLN A 75 -17.62 -3.78 12.43
CA GLN A 75 -17.06 -3.03 13.55
C GLN A 75 -15.56 -2.81 13.40
N ARG A 76 -14.80 -3.85 13.03
CA ARG A 76 -13.36 -3.74 12.76
C ARG A 76 -13.07 -2.78 11.61
N ARG A 77 -13.87 -2.82 10.53
CA ARG A 77 -13.78 -1.89 9.41
C ARG A 77 -14.02 -0.46 9.83
N LYS A 78 -15.04 -0.20 10.66
CA LYS A 78 -15.32 1.14 11.19
C LYS A 78 -14.16 1.68 12.04
N LEU A 79 -13.59 0.85 12.92
CA LEU A 79 -12.42 1.22 13.73
C LEU A 79 -11.19 1.52 12.87
N LEU A 80 -10.94 0.71 11.85
CA LEU A 80 -9.85 0.95 10.90
C LEU A 80 -10.05 2.25 10.13
N LEU A 81 -11.26 2.51 9.62
CA LEU A 81 -11.56 3.73 8.89
C LEU A 81 -11.55 4.99 9.78
N SER A 82 -12.02 4.89 11.03
CA SER A 82 -11.94 6.01 11.97
C SER A 82 -10.49 6.35 12.29
N TYR A 83 -9.66 5.34 12.56
CA TYR A 83 -8.22 5.53 12.76
C TYR A 83 -7.55 6.24 11.58
N ILE A 84 -7.86 5.82 10.35
CA ILE A 84 -7.32 6.44 9.13
C ILE A 84 -7.80 7.89 9.00
N ALA A 85 -9.09 8.15 9.24
CA ALA A 85 -9.66 9.48 9.18
C ALA A 85 -9.05 10.41 10.24
N ASP A 86 -8.87 9.94 11.46
CA ASP A 86 -8.24 10.67 12.55
C ASP A 86 -6.78 11.01 12.18
N ALA A 87 -6.04 10.05 11.64
CA ALA A 87 -4.66 10.27 11.19
C ALA A 87 -4.55 11.26 10.00
N ALA A 88 -5.56 11.31 9.13
CA ALA A 88 -5.63 12.24 8.01
C ALA A 88 -6.01 13.67 8.44
N SER A 89 -6.57 13.85 9.64
CA SER A 89 -7.25 15.08 10.07
C SER A 89 -6.37 16.14 10.77
N ILE A 90 -5.03 16.07 10.67
CA ILE A 90 -4.09 16.86 11.49
C ILE A 90 -4.56 18.29 11.81
N ASN A 91 -4.67 18.53 13.11
CA ASN A 91 -4.84 19.83 13.75
C ASN A 91 -3.67 20.74 13.37
N SER A 92 -3.92 22.05 13.24
CA SER A 92 -3.01 23.15 12.84
C SER A 92 -1.61 23.26 13.48
N GLN A 93 -1.17 22.29 14.29
CA GLN A 93 0.15 22.21 14.92
C GLN A 93 1.08 21.12 14.34
N GLY A 94 0.68 20.40 13.29
CA GLY A 94 1.58 19.45 12.61
C GLY A 94 1.99 18.23 13.44
N LYS A 95 1.30 17.94 14.55
CA LYS A 95 1.49 16.71 15.32
C LYS A 95 0.62 15.61 14.74
N GLN A 96 1.26 14.67 14.07
CA GLN A 96 0.65 13.40 13.70
C GLN A 96 0.52 12.54 14.97
N SER A 97 -0.59 11.84 15.16
CA SER A 97 -0.67 10.83 16.21
C SER A 97 0.36 9.73 15.93
N ASP A 98 1.20 9.42 16.92
CA ASP A 98 2.13 8.28 16.88
C ASP A 98 1.46 6.98 17.32
N GLU A 99 0.17 7.02 17.67
CA GLU A 99 -0.55 5.83 18.10
C GLU A 99 -0.74 4.89 16.90
N LEU A 100 -0.27 3.66 17.08
CA LEU A 100 -0.53 2.58 16.13
C LEU A 100 -1.98 2.12 16.28
N ILE A 101 -2.57 1.60 15.21
CA ILE A 101 -3.90 1.01 15.31
C ILE A 101 -3.83 -0.25 16.18
N HIS A 102 -4.45 -0.17 17.36
CA HIS A 102 -4.68 -1.31 18.22
C HIS A 102 -6.07 -1.89 17.91
N LEU A 103 -6.26 -2.50 16.73
CA LEU A 103 -7.33 -3.50 16.61
C LEU A 103 -6.98 -4.62 17.58
N SER A 104 -7.97 -5.18 18.27
CA SER A 104 -7.70 -6.15 19.35
C SER A 104 -6.66 -7.16 18.88
N ASP A 105 -5.58 -7.33 19.66
CA ASP A 105 -4.52 -8.30 19.35
C ASP A 105 -5.05 -9.74 19.23
N GLN A 106 -6.35 -9.95 19.49
CA GLN A 106 -7.04 -11.19 19.23
C GLN A 106 -7.23 -11.39 17.72
N PRO A 107 -6.67 -12.48 17.17
CA PRO A 107 -6.93 -12.89 15.80
C PRO A 107 -8.45 -12.95 15.56
N PHE A 108 -8.88 -12.50 14.38
CA PHE A 108 -10.27 -12.66 13.97
C PHE A 108 -10.66 -14.15 14.03
N LYS A 109 -11.73 -14.47 14.78
CA LYS A 109 -12.13 -15.85 15.05
C LYS A 109 -13.11 -16.33 13.97
N SER A 110 -12.57 -16.69 12.80
CA SER A 110 -13.31 -17.45 11.77
C SER A 110 -12.60 -18.76 11.46
N ASN A 111 -13.39 -19.83 11.27
CA ASN A 111 -12.88 -21.15 10.82
C ASN A 111 -12.13 -21.04 9.47
N ASN A 112 -12.44 -20.01 8.69
CA ASN A 112 -11.85 -19.77 7.37
C ASN A 112 -10.97 -18.50 7.32
N ALA A 113 -10.60 -17.91 8.46
CA ALA A 113 -9.88 -16.63 8.52
C ALA A 113 -8.58 -16.61 7.69
N LEU A 114 -7.82 -17.71 7.67
CA LEU A 114 -6.59 -17.81 6.86
C LEU A 114 -6.87 -17.77 5.35
N PHE A 115 -7.94 -18.43 4.92
CA PHE A 115 -8.39 -18.42 3.54
C PHE A 115 -8.90 -17.03 3.14
N GLU A 116 -9.75 -16.41 3.98
CA GLU A 116 -10.37 -15.11 3.71
C GLU A 116 -9.32 -14.00 3.59
N LYS A 117 -8.36 -13.91 4.52
CA LYS A 117 -7.33 -12.87 4.50
C LYS A 117 -6.43 -12.98 3.26
N ASP A 118 -6.03 -14.19 2.89
CA ASP A 118 -5.17 -14.39 1.72
C ASP A 118 -5.94 -14.17 0.41
N LEU A 119 -7.24 -14.47 0.39
CA LEU A 119 -8.14 -14.15 -0.73
C LEU A 119 -8.25 -12.63 -0.94
N TYR A 120 -8.54 -11.87 0.12
CA TYR A 120 -8.63 -10.42 0.04
C TYR A 120 -7.29 -9.78 -0.37
N TYR A 121 -6.18 -10.24 0.20
CA TYR A 121 -4.86 -9.77 -0.20
C TYR A 121 -4.57 -10.01 -1.70
N LEU A 122 -4.88 -11.20 -2.22
CA LEU A 122 -4.66 -11.51 -3.64
C LEU A 122 -5.52 -10.68 -4.58
N PHE A 123 -6.76 -10.35 -4.18
CA PHE A 123 -7.56 -9.40 -4.94
C PHE A 123 -6.94 -8.01 -4.93
N ALA A 124 -6.47 -7.54 -3.77
CA ALA A 124 -5.85 -6.23 -3.65
C ALA A 124 -4.61 -6.10 -4.55
N ASP A 125 -3.69 -7.08 -4.48
CA ASP A 125 -2.50 -7.15 -5.35
C ASP A 125 -2.88 -7.20 -6.85
N TYR A 126 -3.87 -8.03 -7.21
CA TYR A 126 -4.36 -8.12 -8.59
C TYR A 126 -4.89 -6.78 -9.10
N TYR A 127 -5.78 -6.14 -8.35
CA TYR A 127 -6.40 -4.88 -8.78
C TYR A 127 -5.39 -3.73 -8.80
N LEU A 128 -4.43 -3.70 -7.88
CA LEU A 128 -3.35 -2.72 -7.89
C LEU A 128 -2.50 -2.87 -9.17
N LYS A 129 -2.09 -4.10 -9.50
CA LYS A 129 -1.31 -4.41 -10.71
C LYS A 129 -2.09 -4.26 -12.01
N MET A 130 -3.41 -4.42 -12.01
CA MET A 130 -4.24 -4.15 -13.18
C MET A 130 -4.39 -2.65 -13.46
N GLY A 131 -4.32 -1.80 -12.42
CA GLY A 131 -4.43 -0.35 -12.56
C GLY A 131 -3.34 0.28 -13.42
N SER A 132 -2.19 -0.38 -13.60
CA SER A 132 -1.06 0.15 -14.39
C SER A 132 -1.26 0.10 -15.92
N LYS A 133 -2.41 -0.37 -16.42
CA LYS A 133 -2.62 -0.63 -17.86
C LYS A 133 -3.28 0.52 -18.63
N ASP A 134 -4.23 1.25 -18.05
CA ASP A 134 -4.89 2.42 -18.67
C ASP A 134 -5.43 3.40 -17.60
N VAL A 135 -5.40 4.72 -17.86
CA VAL A 135 -5.72 5.79 -16.89
C VAL A 135 -7.13 5.68 -16.26
N VAL A 136 -8.18 5.42 -17.05
CA VAL A 136 -9.56 5.28 -16.52
C VAL A 136 -9.75 3.98 -15.74
N THR A 137 -9.09 2.91 -16.19
CA THR A 137 -9.06 1.64 -15.46
C THR A 137 -8.21 1.73 -14.20
N ASN A 138 -7.33 2.72 -14.11
CA ASN A 138 -6.41 2.93 -13.00
C ASN A 138 -7.16 3.33 -11.72
N GLU A 139 -7.98 4.38 -11.77
CA GLU A 139 -8.68 4.88 -10.57
C GLU A 139 -9.67 3.85 -10.00
N SER A 140 -10.49 3.24 -10.86
CA SER A 140 -11.47 2.23 -10.45
C SER A 140 -10.81 0.96 -9.91
N SER A 141 -9.68 0.52 -10.49
CA SER A 141 -8.93 -0.64 -10.00
C SER A 141 -8.20 -0.33 -8.70
N LYS A 142 -7.58 0.85 -8.57
CA LYS A 142 -6.95 1.30 -7.31
C LYS A 142 -7.97 1.39 -6.17
N LYS A 143 -9.19 1.89 -6.45
CA LYS A 143 -10.27 1.93 -5.45
C LYS A 143 -10.67 0.52 -4.99
N LYS A 144 -10.81 -0.43 -5.92
CA LYS A 144 -11.05 -1.83 -5.57
C LYS A 144 -9.90 -2.42 -4.76
N ALA A 145 -8.65 -2.13 -5.14
CA ALA A 145 -7.48 -2.59 -4.41
C ALA A 145 -7.49 -2.06 -2.96
N GLN A 146 -7.79 -0.77 -2.78
CA GLN A 146 -7.95 -0.14 -1.47
C GLN A 146 -9.02 -0.85 -0.62
N GLU A 147 -10.20 -1.11 -1.20
CA GLU A 147 -11.28 -1.83 -0.50
C GLU A 147 -10.83 -3.23 -0.04
N TYR A 148 -10.12 -3.97 -0.89
CA TYR A 148 -9.63 -5.31 -0.54
C TYR A 148 -8.48 -5.30 0.47
N TYR A 149 -7.56 -4.32 0.42
CA TYR A 149 -6.55 -4.15 1.46
C TYR A 149 -7.20 -3.86 2.82
N ILE A 150 -8.23 -3.02 2.86
CA ILE A 150 -8.99 -2.76 4.09
C ILE A 150 -9.67 -4.03 4.60
N LYS A 151 -10.27 -4.85 3.71
CA LYS A 151 -10.85 -6.14 4.09
C LYS A 151 -9.81 -7.11 4.67
N ASP A 152 -8.62 -7.21 4.07
CA ASP A 152 -7.53 -8.03 4.64
C ASP A 152 -7.09 -7.50 6.01
N LEU A 153 -6.89 -6.19 6.17
CA LEU A 153 -6.47 -5.59 7.43
C LEU A 153 -7.51 -5.74 8.56
N CYS A 154 -8.80 -5.83 8.25
CA CYS A 154 -9.82 -6.19 9.24
C CYS A 154 -9.56 -7.58 9.85
N LEU A 155 -8.98 -8.51 9.07
CA LEU A 155 -8.67 -9.88 9.50
C LEU A 155 -7.23 -10.03 9.99
N ASN A 156 -6.31 -9.22 9.47
CA ASN A 156 -4.87 -9.31 9.71
C ASN A 156 -4.20 -7.93 9.66
N THR A 157 -4.24 -7.20 10.77
CA THR A 157 -3.55 -5.89 10.90
C THR A 157 -2.04 -5.97 10.85
N ARG A 158 -1.46 -7.17 10.95
CA ARG A 158 0.00 -7.39 10.93
C ARG A 158 0.52 -7.78 9.54
N ARG A 159 -0.26 -7.57 8.47
CA ARG A 159 0.25 -7.78 7.11
C ARG A 159 0.96 -6.52 6.61
N PHE A 160 2.29 -6.59 6.54
CA PHE A 160 3.13 -5.53 5.97
C PHE A 160 2.64 -5.12 4.58
N ASP A 161 2.47 -6.09 3.67
CA ASP A 161 2.17 -5.82 2.27
C ASP A 161 0.83 -5.08 2.05
N SER A 162 -0.15 -5.25 2.95
CA SER A 162 -1.42 -4.54 2.86
C SER A 162 -1.29 -3.07 3.25
N TRP A 163 -0.50 -2.77 4.29
CA TRP A 163 -0.19 -1.39 4.65
C TRP A 163 0.72 -0.72 3.60
N ALA A 164 1.71 -1.43 3.08
CA ALA A 164 2.56 -0.95 2.00
C ALA A 164 1.74 -0.68 0.72
N GLY A 165 0.83 -1.58 0.35
CA GLY A 165 -0.07 -1.39 -0.80
C GLY A 165 -1.00 -0.18 -0.67
N LEU A 166 -1.56 0.08 0.53
CA LEU A 166 -2.33 1.30 0.79
C LEU A 166 -1.47 2.56 0.69
N THR A 167 -0.23 2.51 1.19
CA THR A 167 0.75 3.60 1.06
C THR A 167 0.97 3.96 -0.40
N VAL A 168 1.24 2.96 -1.26
CA VAL A 168 1.44 3.16 -2.71
C VAL A 168 0.21 3.76 -3.40
N ILE A 169 -0.99 3.33 -3.03
CA ILE A 169 -2.23 3.91 -3.59
C ILE A 169 -2.29 5.41 -3.29
N GLU A 170 -1.90 5.83 -2.09
CA GLU A 170 -1.83 7.26 -1.74
C GLU A 170 -0.68 7.98 -2.45
N PHE A 171 0.48 7.33 -2.66
CA PHE A 171 1.58 7.91 -3.45
C PHE A 171 1.12 8.28 -4.86
N TYR A 172 0.41 7.38 -5.53
CA TYR A 172 -0.16 7.70 -6.85
C TYR A 172 -1.10 8.90 -6.83
N LYS A 173 -1.92 9.05 -5.79
CA LYS A 173 -2.81 10.21 -5.65
C LYS A 173 -2.01 11.50 -5.47
N ILE A 174 -0.93 11.46 -4.68
CA ILE A 174 -0.02 12.61 -4.51
C ILE A 174 0.60 13.00 -5.85
N GLU A 175 1.10 12.03 -6.62
CA GLU A 175 1.65 12.29 -7.96
C GLU A 175 0.62 12.90 -8.92
N GLU A 176 -0.63 12.43 -8.87
CA GLU A 176 -1.74 12.98 -9.65
C GLU A 176 -1.98 14.47 -9.30
N PHE A 177 -1.99 14.83 -8.01
CA PHE A 177 -2.09 16.24 -7.58
C PHE A 177 -0.91 17.09 -8.05
N ILE A 178 0.31 16.54 -7.98
CA ILE A 178 1.52 17.27 -8.38
C ILE A 178 1.55 17.47 -9.90
N THR A 179 1.08 16.49 -10.66
CA THR A 179 1.04 16.53 -12.14
C THR A 179 -0.01 17.49 -12.67
N ALA A 180 -1.13 17.69 -11.95
CA ALA A 180 -2.19 18.61 -12.34
C ALA A 180 -1.74 20.08 -12.43
N ASP A 181 -0.59 20.41 -11.83
CA ASP A 181 0.05 21.73 -11.83
C ASP A 181 -0.81 22.91 -11.33
N ASP A 182 -1.87 22.59 -10.58
CA ASP A 182 -2.65 23.54 -9.79
C ASP A 182 -2.51 23.20 -8.31
N PHE A 183 -2.51 24.22 -7.45
CA PHE A 183 -2.37 24.03 -6.01
C PHE A 183 -3.67 23.47 -5.41
N ASP A 184 -3.61 22.24 -4.90
CA ASP A 184 -4.73 21.64 -4.19
C ASP A 184 -4.34 21.25 -2.76
N PRO A 185 -4.94 21.88 -1.73
CA PRO A 185 -4.62 21.57 -0.33
C PRO A 185 -5.03 20.15 0.10
N ARG A 186 -5.87 19.44 -0.66
CA ARG A 186 -6.24 18.05 -0.36
C ARG A 186 -5.04 17.11 -0.43
N ILE A 187 -3.97 17.48 -1.14
CA ILE A 187 -2.71 16.73 -1.20
C ILE A 187 -2.13 16.45 0.19
N PHE A 188 -2.34 17.35 1.17
CA PHE A 188 -1.84 17.16 2.53
C PHE A 188 -2.59 16.06 3.26
N ASN A 189 -3.91 15.97 3.12
CA ASN A 189 -4.70 14.88 3.72
C ASN A 189 -4.30 13.52 3.13
N VAL A 190 -4.02 13.49 1.83
CA VAL A 190 -3.51 12.29 1.13
C VAL A 190 -2.13 11.91 1.64
N HIS A 191 -1.20 12.87 1.76
CA HIS A 191 0.12 12.62 2.37
C HIS A 191 0.03 12.15 3.82
N MET A 192 -0.91 12.68 4.61
CA MET A 192 -1.11 12.23 5.98
C MET A 192 -1.62 10.80 6.05
N SER A 193 -2.54 10.43 5.16
CA SER A 193 -3.01 9.05 5.01
C SER A 193 -1.87 8.12 4.59
N ALA A 194 -1.07 8.52 3.60
CA ALA A 194 0.11 7.78 3.16
C ALA A 194 1.10 7.56 4.32
N SER A 195 1.38 8.61 5.09
CA SER A 195 2.27 8.56 6.26
C SER A 195 1.72 7.67 7.38
N CYS A 196 0.39 7.63 7.54
CA CYS A 196 -0.26 6.71 8.46
C CYS A 196 -0.04 5.24 8.06
N PHE A 197 -0.35 4.91 6.81
CA PHE A 197 -0.17 3.56 6.26
C PHE A 197 1.30 3.13 6.28
N PHE A 198 2.19 4.03 5.90
CA PHE A 198 3.62 3.82 5.90
C PHE A 198 4.13 3.44 7.31
N ARG A 199 3.75 4.21 8.33
CA ARG A 199 4.12 3.93 9.72
C ARG A 199 3.58 2.60 10.22
N GLN A 200 2.37 2.23 9.82
CA GLN A 200 1.84 0.90 10.12
C GLN A 200 2.68 -0.20 9.47
N ALA A 201 3.03 -0.05 8.19
CA ALA A 201 3.88 -1.02 7.49
C ALA A 201 5.23 -1.19 8.20
N VAL A 202 5.97 -0.10 8.46
CA VAL A 202 7.29 -0.19 9.09
C VAL A 202 7.24 -0.61 10.56
N SER A 203 6.09 -0.48 11.24
CA SER A 203 5.89 -1.05 12.57
C SER A 203 5.79 -2.59 12.56
N VAL A 204 5.32 -3.16 11.44
CA VAL A 204 5.27 -4.61 11.21
C VAL A 204 6.63 -5.13 10.75
N ASP A 205 7.22 -4.48 9.74
CA ASP A 205 8.55 -4.79 9.24
C ASP A 205 9.27 -3.50 8.84
N SER A 206 10.23 -3.08 9.67
CA SER A 206 11.02 -1.87 9.43
C SER A 206 12.18 -2.10 8.45
N ASN A 207 12.46 -3.34 8.08
CA ASN A 207 13.61 -3.72 7.26
C ASN A 207 13.19 -3.90 5.79
N ASN A 208 12.57 -2.86 5.22
CA ASN A 208 12.21 -2.81 3.81
C ASN A 208 12.77 -1.55 3.15
N HIS A 209 13.89 -1.67 2.46
CA HIS A 209 14.55 -0.52 1.84
C HIS A 209 13.66 0.20 0.82
N THR A 210 12.97 -0.55 -0.04
CA THR A 210 12.23 0.02 -1.16
C THR A 210 11.12 0.94 -0.67
N LEU A 211 10.36 0.52 0.34
CA LEU A 211 9.28 1.32 0.93
C LEU A 211 9.82 2.59 1.59
N TRP A 212 10.95 2.51 2.30
CA TRP A 212 11.60 3.69 2.88
C TRP A 212 12.05 4.68 1.80
N MET A 213 12.61 4.19 0.68
CA MET A 213 13.03 5.02 -0.44
C MET A 213 11.84 5.69 -1.13
N GLU A 214 10.78 4.94 -1.46
CA GLU A 214 9.59 5.50 -2.11
C GLU A 214 8.91 6.56 -1.22
N TYR A 215 8.84 6.31 0.10
CA TYR A 215 8.33 7.30 1.05
C TYR A 215 9.21 8.55 1.10
N ALA A 216 10.53 8.39 1.16
CA ALA A 216 11.46 9.53 1.14
C ALA A 216 11.35 10.35 -0.15
N GLU A 217 11.20 9.67 -1.29
CA GLU A 217 11.04 10.29 -2.60
C GLU A 217 9.74 11.09 -2.70
N ILE A 218 8.59 10.49 -2.39
CA ILE A 218 7.30 11.19 -2.52
C ILE A 218 7.22 12.41 -1.57
N THR A 219 7.77 12.30 -0.35
CA THR A 219 7.84 13.41 0.59
C THR A 219 8.76 14.52 0.08
N TYR A 220 9.87 14.18 -0.60
CA TYR A 220 10.74 15.15 -1.25
C TYR A 220 10.07 15.87 -2.43
N ILE A 221 9.31 15.12 -3.25
CA ILE A 221 8.55 15.70 -4.37
C ILE A 221 7.48 16.65 -3.82
N LEU A 222 6.74 16.26 -2.78
CA LEU A 222 5.78 17.13 -2.09
C LEU A 222 6.47 18.39 -1.53
N GLN A 223 7.63 18.26 -0.88
CA GLN A 223 8.41 19.41 -0.41
C GLN A 223 8.75 20.39 -1.54
N SER A 224 9.12 19.86 -2.70
CA SER A 224 9.45 20.66 -3.88
C SER A 224 8.21 21.35 -4.44
N TYR A 225 7.06 20.66 -4.47
CA TYR A 225 5.76 21.21 -4.83
C TYR A 225 5.32 22.35 -3.88
N CYS A 226 5.41 22.16 -2.57
CA CYS A 226 5.15 23.22 -1.59
C CYS A 226 6.08 24.42 -1.76
N SER A 227 7.33 24.19 -2.18
CA SER A 227 8.28 25.29 -2.47
C SER A 227 7.88 26.10 -3.70
N LYS A 228 7.24 25.47 -4.70
CA LYS A 228 6.69 26.15 -5.90
C LYS A 228 5.50 27.03 -5.52
N TYR A 229 4.59 26.54 -4.68
CA TYR A 229 3.40 27.25 -4.23
C TYR A 229 3.55 27.83 -2.82
N LYS A 230 4.71 28.46 -2.54
CA LYS A 230 5.09 28.90 -1.19
C LYS A 230 3.99 29.72 -0.51
N ASP A 231 3.40 30.68 -1.21
CA ASP A 231 2.41 31.60 -0.66
C ASP A 231 1.08 30.91 -0.28
N LYS A 232 0.78 29.74 -0.88
CA LYS A 232 -0.41 28.94 -0.59
C LYS A 232 -0.14 27.80 0.41
N ALA A 233 1.09 27.28 0.42
CA ALA A 233 1.47 26.11 1.22
C ALA A 233 1.73 26.42 2.70
N THR A 234 1.98 27.70 3.06
CA THR A 234 2.29 28.12 4.44
C THR A 234 1.19 27.79 5.44
N ASP A 235 -0.05 27.68 5.00
CA ASP A 235 -1.20 27.39 5.87
C ASP A 235 -1.31 25.91 6.24
N TYR A 236 -0.54 25.04 5.55
CA TYR A 236 -0.66 23.58 5.65
C TYR A 236 0.63 22.89 6.09
N VAL A 237 1.79 23.49 5.80
CA VAL A 237 3.10 22.95 6.20
C VAL A 237 3.71 23.86 7.27
N PRO A 238 3.97 23.37 8.49
CA PRO A 238 4.43 24.21 9.61
C PRO A 238 5.72 24.98 9.32
N ASP A 239 6.68 24.33 8.67
CA ASP A 239 7.90 24.96 8.15
C ASP A 239 8.48 24.12 6.99
N ARG A 240 9.25 24.77 6.12
CA ARG A 240 9.93 24.15 4.98
C ARG A 240 10.88 23.01 5.40
N SER A 241 11.46 23.11 6.59
CA SER A 241 12.35 22.06 7.10
C SER A 241 11.61 20.78 7.51
N PHE A 242 10.30 20.83 7.78
CA PHE A 242 9.52 19.70 8.26
C PHE A 242 9.58 18.50 7.30
N LEU A 243 9.15 18.70 6.05
CA LEU A 243 9.17 17.64 5.03
C LEU A 243 10.60 17.21 4.66
N LEU A 244 11.57 18.13 4.72
CA LEU A 244 12.98 17.81 4.48
C LEU A 244 13.56 16.91 5.57
N ASN A 245 13.18 17.12 6.84
CA ASN A 245 13.62 16.28 7.95
C ASN A 245 13.00 14.88 7.88
N ILE A 246 11.71 14.77 7.54
CA ILE A 246 11.06 13.46 7.31
C ILE A 246 11.78 12.69 6.19
N CYS A 247 12.04 13.38 5.07
CA CYS A 247 12.74 12.83 3.93
C CYS A 247 14.16 12.35 4.31
N LYS A 248 14.90 13.16 5.08
CA LYS A 248 16.22 12.80 5.58
C LYS A 248 16.19 11.54 6.43
N GLU A 249 15.29 11.49 7.42
CA GLU A 249 15.14 10.33 8.30
C GLU A 249 14.80 9.07 7.48
N ALA A 250 13.88 9.18 6.52
CA ALA A 250 13.48 8.06 5.69
C ALA A 250 14.63 7.52 4.82
N TYR A 251 15.44 8.39 4.21
CA TYR A 251 16.64 7.97 3.49
C TYR A 251 17.69 7.33 4.40
N GLU A 252 17.92 7.88 5.60
CA GLU A 252 18.84 7.29 6.58
C GLU A 252 18.37 5.89 7.02
N LYS A 253 17.06 5.70 7.21
CA LYS A 253 16.45 4.40 7.51
C LYS A 253 16.58 3.42 6.34
N ALA A 254 16.33 3.87 5.11
CA ALA A 254 16.55 3.05 3.91
C ALA A 254 17.99 2.53 3.82
N ASN A 255 18.97 3.37 4.14
CA ASN A 255 20.39 3.04 4.03
C ASN A 255 20.86 1.96 5.02
N ILE A 256 20.20 1.83 6.18
CA ILE A 256 20.53 0.82 7.20
C ILE A 256 19.77 -0.50 7.04
N CYS A 257 18.82 -0.60 6.09
CA CYS A 257 18.07 -1.82 5.86
C CYS A 257 18.96 -2.94 5.30
N THR A 258 18.76 -4.16 5.78
CA THR A 258 19.59 -5.35 5.49
C THR A 258 19.08 -6.18 4.31
N ASP A 259 17.86 -5.90 3.83
CA ASP A 259 17.34 -6.36 2.54
C ASP A 259 17.99 -5.60 1.35
N ASN A 260 19.00 -4.76 1.64
CA ASN A 260 19.87 -4.16 0.66
C ASN A 260 20.59 -5.24 -0.16
N ASP A 261 20.14 -5.45 -1.40
CA ASP A 261 20.87 -6.18 -2.42
C ASP A 261 22.30 -5.62 -2.58
N GLU A 262 23.32 -6.46 -2.76
CA GLU A 262 24.75 -6.06 -2.83
C GLU A 262 25.09 -5.14 -4.04
N ASN A 263 24.12 -4.89 -4.93
CA ASN A 263 24.28 -4.11 -6.17
C ASN A 263 23.66 -2.70 -6.12
N LYS A 264 23.49 -2.09 -4.94
CA LYS A 264 22.83 -0.79 -4.86
C LYS A 264 23.63 0.36 -5.46
N GLU A 265 22.88 1.22 -6.11
CA GLU A 265 23.28 2.55 -6.55
C GLU A 265 23.47 3.46 -5.33
N ASP A 266 24.57 3.27 -4.60
CA ASP A 266 24.98 4.11 -3.44
C ASP A 266 24.91 5.61 -3.77
N TRP A 267 25.06 5.96 -5.04
CA TRP A 267 24.99 7.32 -5.54
C TRP A 267 23.60 7.96 -5.35
N THR A 268 22.49 7.21 -5.42
CA THR A 268 21.14 7.77 -5.31
C THR A 268 20.87 8.29 -3.90
N TYR A 269 21.21 7.49 -2.88
CA TYR A 269 21.16 7.93 -1.48
C TYR A 269 22.05 9.16 -1.26
N LEU A 270 23.32 9.08 -1.68
CA LEU A 270 24.28 10.19 -1.52
C LEU A 270 23.80 11.47 -2.20
N TYR A 271 23.24 11.35 -3.41
CA TYR A 271 22.70 12.45 -4.19
C TYR A 271 21.50 13.11 -3.51
N MET A 272 20.55 12.30 -3.01
CA MET A 272 19.37 12.81 -2.34
C MET A 272 19.71 13.47 -1.00
N MET A 273 20.60 12.85 -0.22
CA MET A 273 21.11 13.47 1.02
C MET A 273 21.79 14.81 0.75
N ALA A 274 22.63 14.91 -0.28
CA ALA A 274 23.27 16.16 -0.66
C ALA A 274 22.25 17.24 -1.02
N LYS A 275 21.21 16.91 -1.80
CA LYS A 275 20.12 17.84 -2.15
C LYS A 275 19.33 18.30 -0.93
N ILE A 276 19.04 17.39 -0.01
CA ILE A 276 18.30 17.71 1.22
C ILE A 276 19.12 18.67 2.08
N GLU A 277 20.40 18.37 2.31
CA GLU A 277 21.33 19.22 3.05
C GLU A 277 21.49 20.60 2.39
N GLU A 278 21.59 20.65 1.06
CA GLU A 278 21.61 21.91 0.31
C GLU A 278 20.35 22.76 0.57
N LYS A 279 19.18 22.14 0.53
CA LYS A 279 17.90 22.82 0.77
C LYS A 279 17.71 23.26 2.22
N LEU A 280 18.17 22.45 3.18
CA LEU A 280 18.15 22.79 4.61
C LEU A 280 19.13 23.90 4.95
N HIS A 281 20.26 23.97 4.24
CA HIS A 281 21.37 24.84 4.56
C HIS A 281 21.77 25.76 3.40
N ARG A 282 20.80 26.32 2.66
CA ARG A 282 21.01 27.21 1.50
C ARG A 282 22.07 28.32 1.69
N ASN A 283 22.38 28.69 2.94
CA ASN A 283 23.40 29.70 3.29
C ASN A 283 24.80 29.11 3.65
N LYS A 284 25.01 27.79 3.57
CA LYS A 284 26.24 27.09 4.00
C LYS A 284 26.74 26.03 3.00
N LEU A 285 26.38 26.15 1.72
CA LEU A 285 26.57 25.14 0.67
C LEU A 285 27.97 24.49 0.57
N PHE A 286 29.02 25.11 1.13
CA PHE A 286 30.41 24.65 0.99
C PHE A 286 31.03 24.02 2.24
N SER A 287 30.33 23.94 3.39
CA SER A 287 30.94 23.33 4.59
C SER A 287 30.96 21.79 4.62
N PRO A 288 29.90 21.06 4.19
CA PRO A 288 29.90 19.60 4.26
C PRO A 288 30.79 18.96 3.17
N LEU A 289 30.73 19.47 1.94
CA LEU A 289 31.56 19.01 0.81
C LEU A 289 33.07 19.23 1.06
N LYS A 290 33.45 20.30 1.76
CA LYS A 290 34.86 20.53 2.16
C LYS A 290 35.39 19.51 3.18
N LYS A 291 34.53 18.98 4.05
CA LYS A 291 34.94 17.95 5.01
C LYS A 291 35.17 16.59 4.33
N TYR A 292 34.37 16.26 3.32
CA TYR A 292 34.54 15.02 2.56
C TYR A 292 35.70 15.07 1.57
N ALA A 293 36.00 16.23 0.97
CA ALA A 293 37.14 16.41 0.08
C ALA A 293 38.51 16.48 0.81
N ALA A 294 38.53 16.59 2.14
CA ALA A 294 39.76 16.66 2.94
C ALA A 294 40.19 15.30 3.53
N VAL A 295 39.46 14.23 3.22
CA VAL A 295 39.71 12.85 3.71
C VAL A 295 40.19 11.91 2.58
N ASN A 296 40.35 12.44 1.36
CA ASN A 296 41.06 11.81 0.24
C ASN A 296 42.25 12.69 -0.17
#